data_AF-A0A9X0CJV4-F1
#
_entry.id   AF-A0A9X0CJV4-F1
#
_cell.length_a   1.000
_cell.length_b   1.000
_cell.length_c   1.000
_cell.angle_alpha   90.00
_cell.angle_beta   90.00
_cell.angle_gamma   90.00
#
_symmetry.space_group_name_H-M   'P 1'
#
loop_
_entity.id
_entity.type
_entity.pdbx_description
1 polymer ?
#
loop_
_entity_poly.entity_id
_entity_poly.type
_entity_poly.pdbx_seq_one_letter_code
_entity_poly.pdbx_strand_id
1 'polypeptide(L)'
;MIPFVILVLVFRFINLNDLARAAGACFEWWRLIKRHRMIESGDWEDLDLSGTGKLYCFIPRRTFRSLTRLNLASTQVSNHHFQQMMRPYTSLEILDISNCPALDQISIFQAKESLRDLQRIVISGNTQFTIMAIACLCSCPEIVSIEAHGLKFSAEELLFLSKTFESVGSGNLELETADGYNPLKLATPTDIAELIPSQDKLDDLTLIEKRLENWFVNQSQSSVQFTGNVKKRFDSLPVDTSHVEFGTLSIARGTDGVITGIPLYATASEYDHREFGYAIPRVLLPMALDYHIRSRAVDVNEMAAEELSNLNGDVANKTAATMRIAGGDLTMQQTFTNALGSTTPYTVENVKEAIGTLNDKRKERLLLLLDYIEDQGEYYVRLPNAIEHQSFDWCSIGFLFDFVRLDTTGFSSRV
;
A
#
# COMPACT_ATOMS: atom_id res chain seq x y z
N MET A 1 -27.62 10.40 41.00
CA MET A 1 -27.99 9.86 39.68
C MET A 1 -29.01 10.81 39.09
N ILE A 2 -28.71 11.49 37.97
CA ILE A 2 -29.66 12.42 37.34
C ILE A 2 -30.70 11.56 36.58
N PRO A 3 -32.01 11.76 36.78
CA PRO A 3 -33.04 11.06 36.03
C PRO A 3 -32.88 11.25 34.50
N PHE A 4 -33.01 10.17 33.73
CA PHE A 4 -32.88 10.21 32.26
C PHE A 4 -33.77 11.26 31.60
N VAL A 5 -34.97 11.49 32.13
CA VAL A 5 -35.92 12.50 31.62
C VAL A 5 -35.35 13.92 31.74
N ILE A 6 -34.58 14.22 32.79
CA ILE A 6 -33.94 15.53 32.99
C ILE A 6 -32.80 15.72 32.00
N LEU A 7 -31.98 14.68 31.76
CA LEU A 7 -30.90 14.73 30.75
C LEU A 7 -31.45 14.94 29.33
N VAL A 8 -32.57 14.30 28.99
CA VAL A 8 -33.26 14.50 27.71
C VAL A 8 -33.73 15.94 27.53
N LEU A 9 -34.26 16.56 28.60
CA LEU A 9 -34.67 17.97 28.56
C LEU A 9 -33.47 18.88 28.41
N VAL A 10 -32.40 18.64 29.16
CA VAL A 10 -31.16 19.42 29.09
C VAL A 10 -30.56 19.35 27.67
N PHE A 11 -30.42 18.16 27.09
CA PHE A 11 -29.88 17.96 25.74
C PHE A 11 -30.68 18.65 24.63
N ARG A 12 -31.98 18.91 24.81
CA ARG A 12 -32.79 19.67 23.85
C ARG A 12 -32.47 21.17 23.79
N PHE A 13 -31.81 21.71 24.80
CA PHE A 13 -31.44 23.13 24.88
C PHE A 13 -29.96 23.38 24.57
N ILE A 14 -29.20 22.31 24.29
CA ILE A 14 -27.78 22.37 23.96
C ILE A 14 -27.65 22.45 22.44
N ASN A 15 -26.76 23.30 21.94
CA ASN A 15 -26.47 23.37 20.50
C ASN A 15 -25.79 22.08 20.00
N LEU A 16 -25.77 21.86 18.68
CA LEU A 16 -25.27 20.60 18.09
C LEU A 16 -23.81 20.27 18.51
N ASN A 17 -22.94 21.29 18.61
CA ASN A 17 -21.53 21.11 18.99
C ASN A 17 -21.38 20.69 20.44
N ASP A 18 -22.06 21.37 21.35
CA ASP A 18 -22.05 21.02 22.77
C ASP A 18 -22.78 19.69 23.02
N LEU A 19 -23.76 19.34 22.18
CA LEU A 19 -24.44 18.05 22.20
C LEU A 19 -23.51 16.93 21.72
N ALA A 20 -22.67 17.18 20.71
CA ALA A 20 -21.63 16.28 20.26
C ALA A 20 -20.58 16.02 21.36
N ARG A 21 -20.14 17.09 22.03
CA ARG A 21 -19.24 17.02 23.19
C ARG A 21 -19.86 16.24 24.34
N ALA A 22 -21.14 16.50 24.65
CA ALA A 22 -21.89 15.76 25.65
C ALA A 22 -22.03 14.28 25.26
N ALA A 23 -22.31 13.99 23.99
CA ALA A 23 -22.38 12.62 23.49
C ALA A 23 -21.04 11.89 23.62
N GLY A 24 -19.93 12.63 23.46
CA GLY A 24 -18.59 12.15 23.73
C GLY A 24 -18.39 11.75 25.19
N ALA A 25 -18.95 12.48 26.16
CA ALA A 25 -18.63 12.29 27.58
C ALA A 25 -18.87 10.84 28.09
N CYS A 26 -19.91 10.15 27.60
CA CYS A 26 -20.06 8.71 27.77
C CYS A 26 -21.02 8.07 26.77
N PHE A 27 -20.86 6.76 26.53
CA PHE A 27 -21.69 5.98 25.59
C PHE A 27 -23.20 6.04 25.88
N GLU A 28 -23.59 6.10 27.15
CA GLU A 28 -25.01 6.19 27.54
C GLU A 28 -25.64 7.52 27.13
N TRP A 29 -24.87 8.61 27.11
CA TRP A 29 -25.36 9.91 26.67
C TRP A 29 -25.50 9.93 25.15
N TRP A 30 -24.53 9.39 24.41
CA TRP A 30 -24.66 9.15 22.97
C TRP A 30 -25.92 8.34 22.63
N ARG A 31 -26.15 7.23 23.34
CA ARG A 31 -27.32 6.37 23.14
C ARG A 31 -28.63 7.11 23.38
N LEU A 32 -28.67 7.98 24.40
CA LEU A 32 -29.84 8.78 24.75
C LEU A 32 -30.16 9.83 23.67
N ILE A 33 -29.13 10.55 23.22
CA ILE A 33 -29.22 11.59 22.17
C ILE A 33 -29.72 10.98 20.86
N LYS A 34 -29.15 9.84 20.47
CA LYS A 34 -29.56 9.10 19.26
C LYS A 34 -30.99 8.54 19.37
N ARG A 35 -31.35 7.93 20.50
CA ARG A 35 -32.67 7.32 20.72
C ARG A 35 -33.80 8.34 20.57
N HIS A 36 -33.54 9.58 20.97
CA HIS A 36 -34.51 10.66 20.90
C HIS A 36 -34.42 11.50 19.64
N ARG A 37 -33.64 11.07 18.63
CA ARG A 37 -33.43 11.78 17.36
C ARG A 37 -33.16 13.27 17.57
N MET A 38 -32.39 13.59 18.61
CA MET A 38 -32.01 14.98 18.89
C MET A 38 -31.02 15.53 17.87
N ILE A 39 -30.60 14.65 16.94
CA ILE A 39 -29.62 14.86 15.91
C ILE A 39 -30.10 14.03 14.71
N GLU A 40 -30.48 14.66 13.61
CA GLU A 40 -30.82 13.97 12.36
C GLU A 40 -29.55 13.73 11.51
N SER A 41 -29.58 12.73 10.64
CA SER A 41 -28.39 12.23 9.91
C SER A 41 -27.84 13.16 8.82
N GLY A 42 -28.27 14.43 8.80
CA GLY A 42 -27.83 15.45 7.84
C GLY A 42 -27.37 16.77 8.46
N ASP A 43 -27.44 16.93 9.79
CA ASP A 43 -27.18 18.22 10.45
C ASP A 43 -25.72 18.42 10.88
N TRP A 44 -24.85 17.44 10.63
CA TRP A 44 -23.43 17.54 10.96
C TRP A 44 -22.66 18.08 9.77
N GLU A 45 -22.64 19.40 9.65
CA GLU A 45 -21.69 20.11 8.78
C GLU A 45 -20.38 20.34 9.54
N ASP A 46 -20.47 20.76 10.80
CA ASP A 46 -19.33 21.10 11.66
C ASP A 46 -19.28 20.18 12.89
N LEU A 47 -18.10 19.63 13.21
CA LEU A 47 -17.88 18.82 14.40
C LEU A 47 -16.57 19.17 15.11
N ASP A 48 -16.68 19.63 16.36
CA ASP A 48 -15.54 19.91 17.24
C ASP A 48 -15.40 18.86 18.37
N LEU A 49 -14.30 18.09 18.29
CA LEU A 49 -13.88 17.09 19.27
C LEU A 49 -12.54 17.45 19.91
N SER A 50 -12.11 18.71 19.80
CA SER A 50 -10.83 19.14 20.33
C SER A 50 -10.70 18.89 21.83
N GLY A 51 -9.53 18.43 22.26
CA GLY A 51 -9.20 18.17 23.67
C GLY A 51 -10.00 17.05 24.33
N THR A 52 -10.77 16.29 23.57
CA THR A 52 -11.65 15.25 24.13
C THR A 52 -10.95 13.90 24.39
N GLY A 53 -9.67 13.74 24.01
CA GLY A 53 -8.99 12.45 24.15
C GLY A 53 -9.48 11.44 23.11
N LYS A 54 -10.16 10.36 23.52
CA LYS A 54 -10.63 9.27 22.64
C LYS A 54 -12.12 9.28 22.34
N LEU A 55 -12.84 10.38 22.59
CA LEU A 55 -14.31 10.40 22.45
C LEU A 55 -14.79 10.18 21.01
N TYR A 56 -13.96 10.51 20.02
CA TYR A 56 -14.23 10.23 18.61
C TYR A 56 -14.55 8.74 18.36
N CYS A 57 -14.06 7.81 19.19
CA CYS A 57 -14.34 6.37 19.07
C CYS A 57 -15.82 6.01 19.28
N PHE A 58 -16.59 6.87 19.97
CA PHE A 58 -18.00 6.63 20.26
C PHE A 58 -18.94 7.23 19.21
N ILE A 59 -18.39 7.99 18.25
CA ILE A 59 -19.15 8.61 17.17
C ILE A 59 -19.28 7.60 16.03
N PRO A 60 -20.51 7.26 15.60
CA PRO A 60 -20.69 6.32 14.50
C PRO A 60 -20.05 6.85 13.23
N ARG A 61 -19.39 5.96 12.48
CA ARG A 61 -18.67 6.33 11.25
C ARG A 61 -19.53 7.03 10.18
N ARG A 62 -20.83 6.76 10.17
CA ARG A 62 -21.77 7.39 9.22
C ARG A 62 -21.94 8.89 9.48
N THR A 63 -21.73 9.34 10.71
CA THR A 63 -21.80 10.76 11.11
C THR A 63 -20.72 11.58 10.42
N PHE A 64 -19.57 10.96 10.13
CA PHE A 64 -18.47 11.61 9.44
C PHE A 64 -18.70 11.76 7.92
N ARG A 65 -19.74 11.18 7.33
CA ARG A 65 -19.94 11.24 5.86
C ARG A 65 -20.42 12.59 5.33
N SER A 66 -21.12 13.37 6.16
CA SER A 66 -21.75 14.63 5.76
C SER A 66 -20.97 15.88 6.21
N LEU A 67 -19.88 15.66 6.94
CA LEU A 67 -19.13 16.74 7.57
C LEU A 67 -18.30 17.50 6.53
N THR A 68 -18.40 18.82 6.60
CA THR A 68 -17.56 19.77 5.86
C THR A 68 -16.42 20.27 6.74
N ARG A 69 -16.59 20.29 8.08
CA ARG A 69 -15.57 20.71 9.03
C ARG A 69 -15.40 19.74 10.18
N LEU A 70 -14.17 19.33 10.44
CA LEU A 70 -13.81 18.45 11.55
C LEU A 70 -12.64 19.03 12.33
N ASN A 71 -12.82 19.19 13.65
CA ASN A 71 -11.76 19.53 14.57
C ASN A 71 -11.47 18.36 15.53
N LEU A 72 -10.27 17.81 15.43
CA LEU A 72 -9.69 16.75 16.25
C LEU A 72 -8.48 17.24 17.04
N ALA A 73 -8.24 18.55 17.14
CA ALA A 73 -7.08 19.12 17.81
C ALA A 73 -6.89 18.57 19.23
N SER A 74 -5.66 18.26 19.63
CA SER A 74 -5.34 17.76 20.98
C SER A 74 -6.11 16.50 21.38
N THR A 75 -6.50 15.65 20.41
CA THR A 75 -7.08 14.33 20.68
C THR A 75 -6.02 13.25 20.72
N GLN A 76 -6.38 12.05 21.20
CA GLN A 76 -5.52 10.86 21.18
C GLN A 76 -5.81 9.99 19.95
N VAL A 77 -6.16 10.62 18.83
CA VAL A 77 -6.45 9.92 17.58
C VAL A 77 -5.18 9.22 17.07
N SER A 78 -5.29 7.92 16.80
CA SER A 78 -4.22 7.14 16.19
C SER A 78 -4.35 7.12 14.67
N ASN A 79 -3.26 6.86 13.94
CA ASN A 79 -3.26 6.71 12.48
C ASN A 79 -4.43 5.83 11.98
N HIS A 80 -4.62 4.68 12.61
CA HIS A 80 -5.70 3.75 12.29
C HIS A 80 -7.09 4.38 12.42
N HIS A 81 -7.38 5.06 13.54
CA HIS A 81 -8.67 5.69 13.74
C HIS A 81 -8.87 6.88 12.80
N PHE A 82 -7.82 7.67 12.58
CA PHE A 82 -7.84 8.77 11.62
C PHE A 82 -8.19 8.27 10.21
N GLN A 83 -7.50 7.24 9.71
CA GLN A 83 -7.79 6.64 8.41
C GLN A 83 -9.23 6.12 8.33
N GLN A 84 -9.72 5.43 9.37
CA GLN A 84 -11.09 4.93 9.43
C GLN A 84 -12.14 6.04 9.44
N MET A 85 -11.82 7.17 10.07
CA MET A 85 -12.64 8.36 10.05
C MET A 85 -12.60 9.01 8.67
N MET A 86 -11.42 9.09 8.01
CA MET A 86 -11.23 9.78 6.72
C MET A 86 -11.82 9.03 5.51
N ARG A 87 -11.77 7.69 5.47
CA ARG A 87 -12.30 6.86 4.36
C ARG A 87 -13.73 7.18 3.84
N PRO A 88 -14.70 7.57 4.68
CA PRO A 88 -16.07 7.83 4.25
C PRO A 88 -16.31 9.25 3.71
N TYR A 89 -15.34 10.17 3.81
CA TYR A 89 -15.56 11.56 3.44
C TYR A 89 -15.51 11.76 1.93
N THR A 90 -16.46 12.54 1.44
CA THR A 90 -16.56 12.97 0.04
C THR A 90 -16.78 14.48 -0.08
N SER A 91 -16.61 15.22 1.02
CA SER A 91 -16.95 16.65 1.10
C SER A 91 -16.26 17.39 2.27
N LEU A 92 -15.18 16.83 2.83
CA LEU A 92 -14.49 17.47 3.95
C LEU A 92 -13.64 18.63 3.44
N GLU A 93 -13.98 19.84 3.84
CA GLU A 93 -13.31 21.07 3.40
C GLU A 93 -12.28 21.57 4.43
N ILE A 94 -12.58 21.42 5.73
CA ILE A 94 -11.73 21.93 6.82
C ILE A 94 -11.42 20.82 7.82
N LEU A 95 -10.13 20.61 8.07
CA LEU A 95 -9.65 19.61 9.03
C LEU A 95 -8.61 20.20 9.98
N ASP A 96 -8.85 20.12 11.28
CA ASP A 96 -7.86 20.43 12.31
C ASP A 96 -7.45 19.15 13.04
N ILE A 97 -6.17 18.78 12.92
CA ILE A 97 -5.53 17.65 13.61
C ILE A 97 -4.30 18.12 14.37
N SER A 98 -4.28 19.38 14.80
CA SER A 98 -3.15 19.92 15.55
C SER A 98 -2.93 19.19 16.88
N ASN A 99 -1.68 19.09 17.32
CA ASN A 99 -1.28 18.51 18.60
C ASN A 99 -1.84 17.09 18.86
N CYS A 100 -1.87 16.24 17.83
CA CYS A 100 -2.29 14.84 17.90
C CYS A 100 -1.05 13.92 17.88
N PRO A 101 -0.41 13.65 19.04
CA PRO A 101 0.93 13.06 19.10
C PRO A 101 1.03 11.62 18.58
N ALA A 102 -0.10 10.94 18.43
CA ALA A 102 -0.18 9.59 17.87
C ALA A 102 -0.41 9.56 16.34
N LEU A 103 -0.49 10.74 15.70
CA LEU A 103 -0.47 10.87 14.25
C LEU A 103 0.95 11.05 13.74
N ASP A 104 1.31 10.28 12.72
CA ASP A 104 2.51 10.49 11.92
C ASP A 104 2.16 10.77 10.44
N GLN A 105 3.17 11.05 9.63
CA GLN A 105 2.98 11.37 8.21
C GLN A 105 2.26 10.28 7.40
N ILE A 106 2.31 9.02 7.82
CA ILE A 106 1.64 7.90 7.13
C ILE A 106 0.12 8.10 7.17
N SER A 107 -0.40 8.68 8.26
CA SER A 107 -1.83 9.00 8.38
C SER A 107 -2.33 9.92 7.26
N ILE A 108 -1.51 10.90 6.87
CA ILE A 108 -1.80 11.82 5.76
C ILE A 108 -1.73 11.09 4.43
N PHE A 109 -0.69 10.29 4.21
CA PHE A 109 -0.52 9.54 2.95
C PHE A 109 -1.69 8.60 2.69
N GLN A 110 -2.13 7.89 3.73
CA GLN A 110 -3.25 6.95 3.64
C GLN A 110 -4.61 7.65 3.50
N ALA A 111 -4.74 8.89 3.98
CA ALA A 111 -5.97 9.67 3.89
C ALA A 111 -6.06 10.51 2.61
N LYS A 112 -4.96 10.71 1.87
CA LYS A 112 -4.87 11.60 0.71
C LYS A 112 -6.06 11.47 -0.26
N GLU A 113 -6.41 10.26 -0.66
CA GLU A 113 -7.49 10.01 -1.61
C GLU A 113 -8.88 10.41 -1.09
N SER A 114 -9.05 10.49 0.23
CA SER A 114 -10.28 10.93 0.90
C SER A 114 -10.29 12.43 1.21
N LEU A 115 -9.18 13.14 0.97
CA LEU A 115 -9.00 14.58 1.24
C LEU A 115 -9.03 15.42 -0.04
N ARG A 116 -9.67 14.93 -1.12
CA ARG A 116 -9.69 15.59 -2.43
C ARG A 116 -10.33 16.98 -2.41
N ASP A 117 -11.39 17.15 -1.62
CA ASP A 117 -12.13 18.42 -1.48
C ASP A 117 -11.59 19.29 -0.32
N LEU A 118 -10.47 18.90 0.28
CA LEU A 118 -9.91 19.60 1.43
C LEU A 118 -9.33 20.95 1.02
N GLN A 119 -9.87 22.02 1.60
CA GLN A 119 -9.46 23.40 1.34
C GLN A 119 -8.52 23.94 2.41
N ARG A 120 -8.72 23.55 3.68
CA ARG A 120 -7.88 24.00 4.79
C ARG A 120 -7.54 22.86 5.73
N ILE A 121 -6.26 22.78 6.11
CA ILE A 121 -5.79 21.83 7.11
C ILE A 121 -4.87 22.48 8.14
N VAL A 122 -5.10 22.15 9.41
CA VAL A 122 -4.25 22.54 10.53
C VAL A 122 -3.56 21.30 11.08
N ILE A 123 -2.23 21.24 10.95
CA ILE A 123 -1.40 20.11 11.40
C ILE A 123 -0.34 20.52 12.42
N SER A 124 -0.46 21.74 12.94
CA SER A 124 0.45 22.35 13.91
C SER A 124 0.74 21.46 15.13
N GLY A 125 1.97 21.48 15.61
CA GLY A 125 2.40 20.78 16.83
C GLY A 125 2.59 19.26 16.72
N ASN A 126 2.38 18.66 15.54
CA ASN A 126 2.61 17.23 15.30
C ASN A 126 4.08 16.95 14.92
N THR A 127 4.96 16.79 15.90
CA THR A 127 6.42 16.66 15.68
C THR A 127 6.85 15.46 14.83
N GLN A 128 5.97 14.49 14.60
CA GLN A 128 6.21 13.33 13.72
C GLN A 128 6.00 13.66 12.23
N PHE A 129 5.45 14.83 11.91
CA PHE A 129 5.22 15.24 10.54
C PHE A 129 6.48 15.89 9.97
N THR A 130 6.88 15.41 8.80
CA THR A 130 8.01 15.96 8.04
C THR A 130 7.52 16.78 6.86
N ILE A 131 8.47 17.35 6.12
CA ILE A 131 8.19 18.06 4.85
C ILE A 131 7.41 17.20 3.85
N MET A 132 7.53 15.87 3.92
CA MET A 132 6.77 14.95 3.06
C MET A 132 5.27 14.97 3.34
N ALA A 133 4.86 15.16 4.59
CA ALA A 133 3.43 15.33 4.93
C ALA A 133 2.87 16.59 4.26
N ILE A 134 3.64 17.69 4.28
CA ILE A 134 3.27 18.93 3.60
C ILE A 134 3.21 18.72 2.09
N ALA A 135 4.22 18.09 1.48
CA ALA A 135 4.25 17.80 0.04
C ALA A 135 3.03 16.97 -0.41
N CYS A 136 2.63 15.99 0.41
CA CYS A 136 1.44 15.20 0.16
C CYS A 136 0.16 16.07 0.17
N LEU A 137 0.04 16.97 1.15
CA LEU A 137 -1.09 17.90 1.26
C LEU A 137 -1.11 18.91 0.12
N CYS A 138 0.04 19.46 -0.29
CA CYS A 138 0.16 20.35 -1.45
C CYS A 138 -0.28 19.70 -2.77
N SER A 139 -0.34 18.36 -2.81
CA SER A 139 -0.84 17.62 -3.97
C SER A 139 -2.37 17.47 -3.99
N CYS A 140 -3.09 17.96 -2.96
CA CYS A 140 -4.55 17.97 -2.95
C CYS A 140 -5.05 19.11 -3.87
N PRO A 141 -6.03 18.84 -4.76
CA PRO A 141 -6.37 19.77 -5.83
C PRO A 141 -7.02 21.07 -5.33
N GLU A 142 -7.82 20.99 -4.26
CA GLU A 142 -8.59 22.12 -3.74
C GLU A 142 -7.94 22.80 -2.51
N ILE A 143 -6.72 22.41 -2.14
CA ILE A 143 -6.07 22.94 -0.94
C ILE A 143 -5.68 24.41 -1.12
N VAL A 144 -6.12 25.25 -0.18
CA VAL A 144 -5.88 26.70 -0.17
C VAL A 144 -4.99 27.10 1.01
N SER A 145 -5.07 26.40 2.14
CA SER A 145 -4.32 26.78 3.34
C SER A 145 -3.84 25.56 4.15
N ILE A 146 -2.57 25.59 4.55
CA ILE A 146 -1.92 24.61 5.42
C ILE A 146 -1.26 25.35 6.59
N GLU A 147 -1.70 25.06 7.81
CA GLU A 147 -1.08 25.56 9.03
C GLU A 147 -0.20 24.49 9.68
N ALA A 148 1.11 24.74 9.70
CA ALA A 148 2.15 23.81 10.12
C ALA A 148 3.05 24.39 11.23
N HIS A 149 2.44 25.15 12.15
CA HIS A 149 3.16 25.79 13.26
C HIS A 149 3.82 24.75 14.17
N GLY A 150 5.02 25.04 14.66
CA GLY A 150 5.77 24.13 15.54
C GLY A 150 6.41 22.92 14.85
N LEU A 151 6.24 22.76 13.53
CA LEU A 151 7.07 21.87 12.71
C LEU A 151 8.37 22.58 12.35
N LYS A 152 9.48 21.86 12.38
CA LYS A 152 10.82 22.40 12.07
C LYS A 152 11.21 21.96 10.68
N PHE A 153 11.36 22.91 9.77
CA PHE A 153 11.81 22.68 8.40
C PHE A 153 13.11 23.44 8.15
N SER A 154 14.01 22.85 7.38
CA SER A 154 15.20 23.57 6.90
C SER A 154 14.82 24.53 5.76
N ALA A 155 15.70 25.50 5.48
CA ALA A 155 15.48 26.43 4.36
C ALA A 155 15.45 25.67 3.01
N GLU A 156 16.23 24.60 2.88
CA GLU A 156 16.25 23.72 1.71
C GLU A 156 14.93 22.96 1.53
N GLU A 157 14.31 22.50 2.62
CA GLU A 157 13.02 21.80 2.60
C GLU A 157 11.88 22.73 2.18
N LEU A 158 11.87 23.97 2.68
CA LEU A 158 10.89 24.99 2.26
C LEU A 158 11.12 25.44 0.81
N LEU A 159 12.39 25.55 0.39
CA LEU A 159 12.75 25.83 -0.99
C LEU A 159 12.32 24.69 -1.91
N PHE A 160 12.47 23.44 -1.48
CA PHE A 160 11.98 22.27 -2.19
C PHE A 160 10.47 22.35 -2.42
N LEU A 161 9.67 22.66 -1.39
CA LEU A 161 8.22 22.79 -1.55
C LEU A 161 7.84 23.87 -2.56
N SER A 162 8.41 25.06 -2.43
CA SER A 162 8.08 26.20 -3.30
C SER A 162 8.49 25.99 -4.76
N LYS A 163 9.56 25.23 -5.01
CA LYS A 163 9.99 24.87 -6.36
C LYS A 163 9.22 23.69 -6.95
N THR A 164 8.75 22.77 -6.10
CA THR A 164 8.05 21.55 -6.54
C THR A 164 6.56 21.79 -6.77
N PHE A 165 5.93 22.63 -5.95
CA PHE A 165 4.50 22.90 -6.00
C PHE A 165 4.27 24.36 -6.43
N GLU A 166 3.81 24.55 -7.66
CA GLU A 166 3.53 25.88 -8.23
C GLU A 166 2.52 26.66 -7.36
N SER A 167 1.56 25.99 -6.73
CA SER A 167 0.59 26.61 -5.81
C SER A 167 1.27 27.28 -4.61
N VAL A 168 2.33 26.67 -4.07
CA VAL A 168 3.16 27.25 -2.99
C VAL A 168 4.02 28.39 -3.53
N GLY A 169 4.69 28.17 -4.67
CA GLY A 169 5.59 29.17 -5.27
C GLY A 169 4.89 30.44 -5.78
N SER A 170 3.65 30.31 -6.26
CA SER A 170 2.81 31.41 -6.72
C SER A 170 2.08 32.15 -5.59
N GLY A 171 2.03 31.56 -4.39
CA GLY A 171 1.27 32.08 -3.25
C GLY A 171 -0.24 31.79 -3.32
N ASN A 172 -0.68 30.90 -4.21
CA ASN A 172 -2.07 30.43 -4.27
C ASN A 172 -2.43 29.49 -3.11
N LEU A 173 -1.41 28.83 -2.52
CA LEU A 173 -1.52 28.03 -1.31
C LEU A 173 -0.81 28.77 -0.15
N GLU A 174 -1.57 29.07 0.89
CA GLU A 174 -1.06 29.70 2.12
C GLU A 174 -0.42 28.63 3.02
N LEU A 175 0.90 28.62 3.12
CA LEU A 175 1.64 27.76 4.05
C LEU A 175 2.14 28.59 5.24
N GLU A 176 1.56 28.34 6.42
CA GLU A 176 1.96 28.98 7.66
C GLU A 176 2.90 28.08 8.48
N THR A 177 4.08 28.61 8.84
CA THR A 177 5.03 27.93 9.73
C THR A 177 5.41 28.83 10.90
N ALA A 178 6.13 28.29 11.90
CA ALA A 178 6.53 29.02 13.10
C ALA A 178 7.37 30.29 12.84
N ASP A 179 7.99 30.40 11.66
CA ASP A 179 8.79 31.55 11.25
C ASP A 179 7.95 32.67 10.59
N GLY A 180 6.61 32.54 10.60
CA GLY A 180 5.65 33.48 10.02
C GLY A 180 5.18 33.06 8.62
N TYR A 181 4.13 33.73 8.12
CA TYR A 181 3.66 33.58 6.74
C TYR A 181 4.84 33.70 5.79
N ASN A 182 5.06 32.69 4.96
CA ASN A 182 6.10 32.71 3.96
C ASN A 182 5.45 32.97 2.59
N PRO A 183 5.08 34.22 2.23
CA PRO A 183 5.21 34.57 0.84
C PRO A 183 6.71 34.61 0.62
N LEU A 184 7.29 33.54 0.07
CA LEU A 184 8.64 33.58 -0.45
C LEU A 184 8.66 34.68 -1.52
N LYS A 185 8.90 35.93 -1.10
CA LYS A 185 9.43 36.99 -1.95
C LYS A 185 10.85 36.58 -2.28
N LEU A 186 10.96 35.56 -3.11
CA LEU A 186 12.19 35.26 -3.83
C LEU A 186 12.48 36.51 -4.65
N ALA A 187 13.55 37.18 -4.27
CA ALA A 187 14.18 38.20 -5.07
C ALA A 187 14.26 37.71 -6.52
N THR A 188 13.98 38.61 -7.44
CA THR A 188 13.98 38.40 -8.90
C THR A 188 15.05 37.43 -9.37
N PRO A 189 14.69 36.53 -10.31
CA PRO A 189 15.53 35.43 -10.73
C PRO A 189 16.83 36.00 -11.30
N THR A 190 17.93 35.78 -10.59
CA THR A 190 19.24 35.83 -11.22
C THR A 190 19.58 34.39 -11.54
N ASP A 191 19.65 34.12 -12.85
CA ASP A 191 20.05 32.90 -13.52
C ASP A 191 20.77 31.86 -12.64
N ILE A 192 20.07 30.77 -12.32
CA ILE A 192 20.72 29.47 -12.18
C ILE A 192 19.90 28.50 -13.02
N ALA A 193 20.33 28.38 -14.27
CA ALA A 193 19.97 27.26 -15.10
C ALA A 193 20.36 25.93 -14.39
N GLU A 194 19.52 24.92 -14.60
CA GLU A 194 19.76 23.48 -14.36
C GLU A 194 19.65 22.96 -12.90
N LEU A 195 18.46 22.44 -12.59
CA LEU A 195 18.26 21.37 -11.59
C LEU A 195 17.44 20.22 -12.21
N ILE A 196 17.69 19.92 -13.48
CA ILE A 196 17.44 18.58 -14.01
C ILE A 196 18.47 17.68 -13.30
N PRO A 197 18.09 16.55 -12.67
CA PRO A 197 19.08 15.61 -12.17
C PRO A 197 20.04 15.31 -13.31
N SER A 198 21.34 15.55 -13.08
CA SER A 198 22.34 15.36 -14.13
C SER A 198 22.18 13.96 -14.71
N GLN A 199 22.42 13.81 -16.01
CA GLN A 199 22.33 12.52 -16.67
C GLN A 199 23.10 11.45 -15.90
N ASP A 200 24.26 11.80 -15.33
CA ASP A 200 25.06 10.96 -14.44
C ASP A 200 24.28 10.36 -13.25
N LYS A 201 23.40 11.13 -12.60
CA LYS A 201 22.59 10.64 -11.46
C LYS A 201 21.47 9.70 -11.90
N LEU A 202 20.87 9.96 -13.07
CA LEU A 202 19.89 9.06 -13.67
C LEU A 202 20.57 7.76 -14.13
N ASP A 203 21.77 7.87 -14.67
CA ASP A 203 22.60 6.74 -15.09
C ASP A 203 23.05 5.90 -13.87
N ASP A 204 23.38 6.53 -12.74
CA ASP A 204 23.71 5.84 -11.49
C ASP A 204 22.52 5.07 -10.90
N LEU A 205 21.30 5.65 -10.91
CA LEU A 205 20.09 4.94 -10.48
C LEU A 205 19.80 3.75 -11.38
N THR A 206 19.89 3.95 -12.70
CA THR A 206 19.75 2.88 -13.70
C THR A 206 20.82 1.79 -13.50
N LEU A 207 22.05 2.17 -13.11
CA LEU A 207 23.13 1.24 -12.81
C LEU A 207 22.87 0.44 -11.53
N ILE A 208 22.29 1.05 -10.50
CA ILE A 208 21.91 0.38 -9.24
C ILE A 208 20.78 -0.62 -9.51
N GLU A 209 19.75 -0.24 -10.25
CA GLU A 209 18.66 -1.11 -10.68
C GLU A 209 19.20 -2.31 -11.47
N LYS A 210 20.02 -2.06 -12.50
CA LYS A 210 20.71 -3.11 -13.27
C LYS A 210 21.60 -3.98 -12.38
N ARG A 211 22.23 -3.44 -11.35
CA ARG A 211 23.04 -4.22 -10.41
C ARG A 211 22.19 -5.08 -9.50
N LEU A 212 21.02 -4.62 -9.07
CA LEU A 212 20.05 -5.40 -8.29
C LEU A 212 19.44 -6.52 -9.14
N GLU A 213 19.02 -6.21 -10.37
CA GLU A 213 18.61 -7.21 -11.37
C GLU A 213 19.70 -8.25 -11.60
N ASN A 214 20.94 -7.82 -11.87
CA ASN A 214 22.09 -8.71 -12.04
C ASN A 214 22.49 -9.46 -10.76
N TRP A 215 22.19 -8.90 -9.58
CA TRP A 215 22.48 -9.52 -8.29
C TRP A 215 21.58 -10.74 -8.07
N PHE A 216 20.30 -10.62 -8.45
CA PHE A 216 19.36 -11.74 -8.46
C PHE A 216 19.60 -12.68 -9.65
N VAL A 217 19.91 -12.17 -10.86
CA VAL A 217 20.06 -12.98 -12.07
C VAL A 217 20.92 -12.31 -13.14
N ASN A 218 21.99 -12.97 -13.63
CA ASN A 218 22.68 -12.52 -14.85
C ASN A 218 21.76 -12.73 -16.07
N GLN A 219 21.37 -11.64 -16.75
CA GLN A 219 20.46 -11.70 -17.91
C GLN A 219 21.06 -12.42 -19.13
N SER A 220 22.38 -12.59 -19.20
CA SER A 220 23.03 -13.23 -20.35
C SER A 220 23.12 -14.75 -20.28
N GLN A 221 22.71 -15.37 -19.16
CA GLN A 221 22.87 -16.81 -18.93
C GLN A 221 21.56 -17.42 -18.44
N SER A 222 21.19 -18.56 -19.03
CA SER A 222 20.05 -19.36 -18.62
C SER A 222 20.27 -20.02 -17.27
N SER A 223 19.19 -20.24 -16.53
CA SER A 223 19.21 -20.94 -15.24
C SER A 223 19.74 -22.37 -15.34
N VAL A 224 19.57 -23.04 -16.50
CA VAL A 224 20.10 -24.40 -16.73
C VAL A 224 21.63 -24.42 -16.81
N GLN A 225 22.24 -23.29 -17.20
CA GLN A 225 23.68 -23.16 -17.35
C GLN A 225 24.36 -22.52 -16.13
N PHE A 226 23.62 -22.19 -15.07
CA PHE A 226 24.22 -21.58 -13.89
C PHE A 226 25.30 -22.48 -13.29
N THR A 227 26.44 -21.88 -12.94
CA THR A 227 27.56 -22.57 -12.30
C THR A 227 28.08 -21.76 -11.11
N GLY A 228 28.93 -22.39 -10.29
CA GLY A 228 29.65 -21.74 -9.19
C GLY A 228 28.72 -21.05 -8.18
N ASN A 229 29.04 -19.80 -7.85
CA ASN A 229 28.29 -19.02 -6.85
C ASN A 229 26.90 -18.59 -7.33
N VAL A 230 26.69 -18.44 -8.64
CA VAL A 230 25.36 -18.11 -9.20
C VAL A 230 24.43 -19.29 -8.99
N LYS A 231 24.88 -20.51 -9.31
CA LYS A 231 24.11 -21.73 -9.06
C LYS A 231 23.78 -21.92 -7.58
N LYS A 232 24.77 -21.78 -6.69
CA LYS A 232 24.54 -21.91 -5.24
C LYS A 232 23.50 -20.92 -4.72
N ARG A 233 23.50 -19.68 -5.23
CA ARG A 233 22.50 -18.67 -4.87
C ARG A 233 21.13 -19.04 -5.41
N PHE A 234 21.04 -19.41 -6.68
CA PHE A 234 19.79 -19.84 -7.30
C PHE A 234 19.18 -21.05 -6.57
N ASP A 235 19.97 -22.10 -6.32
CA ASP A 235 19.55 -23.32 -5.62
C ASP A 235 19.16 -23.04 -4.14
N SER A 236 19.63 -21.94 -3.54
CA SER A 236 19.24 -21.53 -2.18
C SER A 236 17.88 -20.83 -2.10
N LEU A 237 17.36 -20.38 -3.24
CA LEU A 237 16.03 -19.77 -3.31
C LEU A 237 14.98 -20.89 -3.41
N PRO A 238 13.89 -20.86 -2.63
CA PRO A 238 12.87 -21.89 -2.65
C PRO A 238 11.91 -21.77 -3.86
N VAL A 239 12.46 -21.52 -5.05
CA VAL A 239 11.75 -21.29 -6.32
C VAL A 239 10.86 -22.48 -6.68
N ASP A 240 11.42 -23.69 -6.63
CA ASP A 240 10.73 -24.92 -7.05
C ASP A 240 9.58 -25.36 -6.13
N THR A 241 9.61 -24.91 -4.87
CA THR A 241 8.57 -25.19 -3.86
C THR A 241 7.62 -24.02 -3.65
N SER A 242 7.90 -22.86 -4.22
CA SER A 242 7.13 -21.63 -3.99
C SER A 242 5.65 -21.76 -4.39
N HIS A 243 5.38 -22.43 -5.51
CA HIS A 243 4.02 -22.70 -5.98
C HIS A 243 3.29 -23.74 -5.11
N VAL A 244 4.02 -24.68 -4.50
CA VAL A 244 3.44 -25.62 -3.52
C VAL A 244 3.03 -24.84 -2.27
N GLU A 245 3.89 -23.95 -1.78
CA GLU A 245 3.58 -23.08 -0.64
C GLU A 245 2.43 -22.11 -0.94
N PHE A 246 2.36 -21.56 -2.15
CA PHE A 246 1.20 -20.80 -2.62
C PHE A 246 -0.09 -21.63 -2.51
N GLY A 247 -0.07 -22.89 -2.95
CA GLY A 247 -1.22 -23.80 -2.85
C GLY A 247 -1.72 -23.98 -1.41
N THR A 248 -0.82 -23.94 -0.42
CA THR A 248 -1.21 -24.06 0.99
C THR A 248 -1.99 -22.85 1.49
N LEU A 249 -1.83 -21.67 0.89
CA LEU A 249 -2.58 -20.46 1.25
C LEU A 249 -4.05 -20.54 0.81
N SER A 250 -4.41 -21.54 -0.02
CA SER A 250 -5.79 -21.77 -0.48
C SER A 250 -6.43 -20.53 -1.09
N ILE A 251 -5.64 -19.72 -1.81
CA ILE A 251 -6.09 -18.46 -2.40
C ILE A 251 -6.97 -18.75 -3.61
N ALA A 252 -8.19 -18.21 -3.59
CA ALA A 252 -9.14 -18.33 -4.68
C ALA A 252 -9.90 -17.01 -4.88
N ARG A 253 -10.17 -16.67 -6.14
CA ARG A 253 -11.07 -15.56 -6.50
C ARG A 253 -12.46 -16.11 -6.80
N GLY A 254 -13.45 -15.67 -6.03
CA GLY A 254 -14.87 -15.97 -6.24
C GLY A 254 -15.42 -15.31 -7.50
N THR A 255 -16.57 -15.78 -7.96
CA THR A 255 -17.28 -15.22 -9.13
C THR A 255 -17.79 -13.79 -8.89
N ASP A 256 -17.90 -13.39 -7.64
CA ASP A 256 -18.22 -12.05 -7.15
C ASP A 256 -16.99 -11.12 -7.08
N GLY A 257 -15.81 -11.63 -7.46
CA GLY A 257 -14.54 -10.90 -7.42
C GLY A 257 -13.86 -10.89 -6.04
N VAL A 258 -14.47 -11.49 -5.02
CA VAL A 258 -13.92 -11.57 -3.66
C VAL A 258 -12.76 -12.57 -3.65
N ILE A 259 -11.62 -12.16 -3.10
CA ILE A 259 -10.47 -13.04 -2.92
C ILE A 259 -10.54 -13.64 -1.52
N THR A 260 -10.45 -14.96 -1.43
CA THR A 260 -10.44 -15.71 -0.18
C THR A 260 -9.16 -16.50 -0.06
N GLY A 261 -8.68 -16.73 1.16
CA GLY A 261 -7.50 -17.54 1.44
C GLY A 261 -7.31 -17.73 2.95
N ILE A 262 -6.27 -18.47 3.34
CA ILE A 262 -5.87 -18.60 4.74
C ILE A 262 -5.33 -17.26 5.24
N PRO A 263 -5.95 -16.64 6.26
CA PRO A 263 -5.55 -15.31 6.71
C PRO A 263 -4.08 -15.26 7.11
N LEU A 264 -3.41 -14.17 6.72
CA LEU A 264 -2.01 -13.90 7.08
C LEU A 264 -1.98 -13.02 8.34
N TYR A 265 -1.23 -13.43 9.36
CA TYR A 265 -1.16 -12.71 10.65
C TYR A 265 0.25 -12.14 10.91
N ALA A 266 0.40 -11.00 11.59
CA ALA A 266 1.74 -10.66 12.10
C ALA A 266 2.11 -11.58 13.28
N THR A 267 3.42 -11.76 13.50
CA THR A 267 4.08 -12.61 14.52
C THR A 267 3.55 -12.53 15.96
N ALA A 268 2.72 -11.54 16.30
CA ALA A 268 2.17 -11.33 17.64
C ALA A 268 0.65 -11.61 17.72
N SER A 269 0.11 -12.43 16.82
CA SER A 269 -1.29 -12.88 16.85
C SER A 269 -1.46 -14.10 17.76
N GLU A 270 -2.57 -14.15 18.51
CA GLU A 270 -2.98 -15.36 19.29
C GLU A 270 -3.34 -16.56 18.38
N TYR A 271 -3.34 -16.37 17.05
CA TYR A 271 -3.63 -17.39 16.05
C TYR A 271 -2.35 -18.07 15.52
N ASP A 272 -2.19 -19.35 15.85
CA ASP A 272 -1.03 -20.20 15.56
C ASP A 272 -1.10 -20.88 14.17
N HIS A 273 -1.20 -20.09 13.09
CA HIS A 273 -1.27 -20.62 11.73
C HIS A 273 -0.09 -20.18 10.83
N ARG A 274 -0.22 -19.09 10.05
CA ARG A 274 0.88 -18.63 9.17
C ARG A 274 1.08 -17.12 9.24
N GLU A 275 2.33 -16.72 9.41
CA GLU A 275 2.70 -15.32 9.58
C GLU A 275 2.82 -14.57 8.24
N PHE A 276 2.59 -13.26 8.23
CA PHE A 276 2.81 -12.41 7.07
C PHE A 276 4.30 -12.37 6.68
N GLY A 277 5.17 -12.37 7.69
CA GLY A 277 6.63 -12.54 7.53
C GLY A 277 7.04 -13.90 6.94
N TYR A 278 6.15 -14.88 6.91
CA TYR A 278 6.36 -16.16 6.21
C TYR A 278 6.07 -16.02 4.70
N ALA A 279 4.97 -15.37 4.32
CA ALA A 279 4.49 -15.33 2.94
C ALA A 279 5.46 -14.59 1.99
N ILE A 280 6.08 -13.50 2.43
CA ILE A 280 6.95 -12.68 1.57
C ILE A 280 8.23 -13.44 1.14
N PRO A 281 9.10 -13.91 2.06
CA PRO A 281 10.35 -14.56 1.66
C PRO A 281 10.16 -15.99 1.15
N ARG A 282 9.06 -16.68 1.48
CA ARG A 282 8.86 -18.09 1.09
C ARG A 282 7.92 -18.31 -0.08
N VAL A 283 7.06 -17.33 -0.39
CA VAL A 283 6.07 -17.45 -1.45
C VAL A 283 6.25 -16.34 -2.48
N LEU A 284 6.08 -15.07 -2.07
CA LEU A 284 6.04 -13.95 -3.00
C LEU A 284 7.36 -13.75 -3.76
N LEU A 285 8.46 -13.52 -3.03
CA LEU A 285 9.78 -13.28 -3.65
C LEU A 285 10.23 -14.48 -4.51
N PRO A 286 10.14 -15.74 -4.02
CA PRO A 286 10.46 -16.91 -4.84
C PRO A 286 9.60 -17.06 -6.10
N MET A 287 8.29 -16.78 -6.03
CA MET A 287 7.40 -16.82 -7.21
C MET A 287 7.71 -15.71 -8.21
N ALA A 288 8.03 -14.51 -7.73
CA ALA A 288 8.45 -13.39 -8.58
C ALA A 288 9.73 -13.73 -9.34
N LEU A 289 10.72 -14.30 -8.64
CA LEU A 289 11.97 -14.77 -9.26
C LEU A 289 11.73 -15.94 -10.21
N ASP A 290 10.86 -16.90 -9.85
CA ASP A 290 10.48 -18.03 -10.72
C ASP A 290 9.93 -17.52 -12.05
N TYR A 291 8.95 -16.62 -12.00
CA TYR A 291 8.34 -16.03 -13.18
C TYR A 291 9.36 -15.23 -13.98
N HIS A 292 10.08 -14.30 -13.35
CA HIS A 292 11.00 -13.41 -14.05
C HIS A 292 12.09 -14.21 -14.79
N ILE A 293 12.73 -15.17 -14.13
CA ILE A 293 13.82 -15.97 -14.71
C ILE A 293 13.30 -16.89 -15.82
N ARG A 294 12.25 -17.68 -15.53
CA ARG A 294 11.78 -18.71 -16.46
C ARG A 294 10.97 -18.16 -17.63
N SER A 295 10.63 -16.87 -17.61
CA SER A 295 9.97 -16.18 -18.73
C SER A 295 10.93 -15.53 -19.71
N ARG A 296 12.24 -15.45 -19.40
CA ARG A 296 13.23 -14.89 -20.33
C ARG A 296 13.36 -15.79 -21.56
N ALA A 297 13.50 -15.17 -22.73
CA ALA A 297 13.64 -15.91 -23.98
C ALA A 297 14.82 -16.90 -23.96
N VAL A 298 15.94 -16.55 -23.31
CA VAL A 298 17.11 -17.44 -23.18
C VAL A 298 16.77 -18.68 -22.36
N ASP A 299 16.10 -18.54 -21.22
CA ASP A 299 15.67 -19.67 -20.39
C ASP A 299 14.64 -20.54 -21.08
N VAL A 300 13.63 -19.94 -21.73
CA VAL A 300 12.61 -20.69 -22.47
C VAL A 300 13.25 -21.51 -23.59
N ASN A 301 14.16 -20.90 -24.36
CA ASN A 301 14.83 -21.58 -25.48
C ASN A 301 15.74 -22.71 -25.01
N GLU A 302 16.58 -22.46 -24.00
CA GLU A 302 17.52 -23.47 -23.52
C GLU A 302 16.85 -24.58 -22.71
N MET A 303 15.87 -24.25 -21.85
CA MET A 303 15.09 -25.26 -21.12
C MET A 303 14.35 -26.18 -22.08
N ALA A 304 13.73 -25.63 -23.14
CA ALA A 304 13.06 -26.43 -24.16
C ALA A 304 14.03 -27.36 -24.90
N ALA A 305 15.23 -26.89 -25.22
CA ALA A 305 16.24 -27.69 -25.90
C ALA A 305 16.82 -28.79 -24.99
N GLU A 306 17.15 -28.46 -23.74
CA GLU A 306 17.73 -29.36 -22.74
C GLU A 306 16.77 -30.53 -22.43
N GLU A 307 15.50 -30.23 -22.19
CA GLU A 307 14.53 -31.21 -21.71
C GLU A 307 13.79 -31.96 -22.83
N LEU A 308 13.94 -31.57 -24.10
CA LEU A 308 13.22 -32.20 -25.22
C LEU A 308 13.41 -33.72 -25.28
N SER A 309 14.66 -34.17 -25.12
CA SER A 309 14.99 -35.60 -25.18
C SER A 309 14.34 -36.38 -24.03
N ASN A 310 14.30 -35.79 -22.84
CA ASN A 310 13.66 -36.38 -21.66
C ASN A 310 12.13 -36.41 -21.80
N LEU A 311 11.52 -35.36 -22.35
CA LEU A 311 10.07 -35.29 -22.59
C LEU A 311 9.59 -36.31 -23.62
N ASN A 312 10.43 -36.63 -24.61
CA ASN A 312 10.20 -37.69 -25.59
C ASN A 312 10.71 -39.07 -25.14
N GLY A 313 11.27 -39.18 -23.94
CA GLY A 313 11.77 -40.41 -23.36
C GLY A 313 10.69 -41.27 -22.72
N ASP A 314 11.11 -42.17 -21.84
CA ASP A 314 10.18 -42.99 -21.05
C ASP A 314 9.41 -42.16 -20.01
N VAL A 315 8.46 -42.81 -19.33
CA VAL A 315 7.60 -42.17 -18.33
C VAL A 315 8.40 -41.54 -17.19
N ALA A 316 9.51 -42.15 -16.78
CA ALA A 316 10.35 -41.64 -15.70
C ALA A 316 11.07 -40.35 -16.12
N ASN A 317 11.66 -40.34 -17.32
CA ASN A 317 12.32 -39.18 -17.90
C ASN A 317 11.32 -38.04 -18.13
N LYS A 318 10.14 -38.34 -18.66
CA LYS A 318 9.08 -37.35 -18.88
C LYS A 318 8.60 -36.73 -17.56
N THR A 319 8.46 -37.53 -16.52
CA THR A 319 8.08 -37.06 -15.18
C THR A 319 9.17 -36.16 -14.59
N ALA A 320 10.45 -36.55 -14.71
CA ALA A 320 11.57 -35.76 -14.23
C ALA A 320 11.71 -34.42 -14.98
N ALA A 321 11.56 -34.43 -16.30
CA ALA A 321 11.55 -33.21 -17.12
C ALA A 321 10.40 -32.27 -16.74
N THR A 322 9.20 -32.82 -16.56
CA THR A 322 8.03 -32.04 -16.11
C THR A 322 8.29 -31.38 -14.76
N MET A 323 8.92 -32.10 -13.82
CA MET A 323 9.27 -31.55 -12.51
C MET A 323 10.33 -30.43 -12.60
N ARG A 324 11.34 -30.56 -13.47
CA ARG A 324 12.36 -29.51 -13.68
C ARG A 324 11.79 -28.25 -14.37
N ILE A 325 10.84 -28.42 -15.29
CA ILE A 325 10.21 -27.31 -16.01
C ILE A 325 9.16 -26.60 -15.15
N ALA A 326 8.28 -27.35 -14.49
CA ALA A 326 7.10 -26.81 -13.81
C ALA A 326 7.18 -26.78 -12.27
N GLY A 327 8.23 -27.35 -11.68
CA GLY A 327 8.41 -27.42 -10.24
C GLY A 327 7.55 -28.49 -9.57
N GLY A 328 7.43 -28.43 -8.24
CA GLY A 328 6.73 -29.45 -7.44
C GLY A 328 5.21 -29.34 -7.39
N ASP A 329 4.62 -28.24 -7.87
CA ASP A 329 3.17 -28.00 -7.80
C ASP A 329 2.42 -28.77 -8.91
N LEU A 330 1.45 -29.60 -8.50
CA LEU A 330 0.67 -30.43 -9.41
C LEU A 330 -0.16 -29.64 -10.43
N THR A 331 -0.67 -28.46 -10.06
CA THR A 331 -1.44 -27.62 -10.99
C THR A 331 -0.52 -27.03 -12.06
N MET A 332 0.69 -26.63 -11.67
CA MET A 332 1.71 -26.14 -12.61
C MET A 332 2.15 -27.24 -13.57
N GLN A 333 2.42 -28.44 -13.04
CA GLN A 333 2.73 -29.61 -13.87
C GLN A 333 1.58 -29.94 -14.84
N GLN A 334 0.34 -29.96 -14.36
CA GLN A 334 -0.84 -30.21 -15.19
C GLN A 334 -1.02 -29.14 -16.28
N THR A 335 -0.82 -27.86 -15.93
CA THR A 335 -0.90 -26.74 -16.89
C THR A 335 0.09 -26.95 -18.03
N PHE A 336 1.33 -27.28 -17.70
CA PHE A 336 2.37 -27.58 -18.69
C PHE A 336 2.01 -28.80 -19.54
N THR A 337 1.63 -29.93 -18.93
CA THR A 337 1.32 -31.15 -19.68
C THR A 337 0.09 -31.02 -20.56
N ASN A 338 -0.91 -30.24 -20.14
CA ASN A 338 -2.10 -29.96 -20.93
C ASN A 338 -1.76 -29.09 -22.14
N ALA A 339 -0.93 -28.07 -21.95
CA ALA A 339 -0.46 -27.21 -23.03
C ALA A 339 0.44 -27.96 -24.02
N LEU A 340 1.26 -28.90 -23.54
CA LEU A 340 2.13 -29.73 -24.37
C LEU A 340 1.33 -30.72 -25.24
N GLY A 341 0.14 -31.11 -24.79
CA GLY A 341 -0.75 -32.02 -25.51
C GLY A 341 -0.25 -33.47 -25.58
N SER A 342 -0.97 -34.28 -26.36
CA SER A 342 -0.74 -35.72 -26.49
C SER A 342 0.05 -36.14 -27.73
N THR A 343 0.31 -35.22 -28.66
CA THR A 343 0.97 -35.53 -29.93
C THR A 343 2.48 -35.65 -29.74
N THR A 344 2.99 -36.88 -29.80
CA THR A 344 4.42 -37.20 -29.74
C THR A 344 4.95 -37.70 -31.10
N PRO A 345 6.25 -37.52 -31.41
CA PRO A 345 7.26 -36.83 -30.59
C PRO A 345 7.06 -35.31 -30.57
N TYR A 346 7.32 -34.70 -29.42
CA TYR A 346 7.29 -33.26 -29.26
C TYR A 346 8.46 -32.61 -30.01
N THR A 347 8.22 -31.41 -30.54
CA THR A 347 9.28 -30.53 -31.09
C THR A 347 9.70 -29.48 -30.07
N VAL A 348 10.86 -28.84 -30.28
CA VAL A 348 11.32 -27.72 -29.44
C VAL A 348 10.24 -26.62 -29.37
N GLU A 349 9.62 -26.30 -30.50
CA GLU A 349 8.58 -25.26 -30.59
C GLU A 349 7.33 -25.64 -29.79
N ASN A 350 6.91 -26.91 -29.79
CA ASN A 350 5.81 -27.36 -28.92
C ASN A 350 6.15 -27.17 -27.44
N VAL A 351 7.39 -27.47 -27.05
CA VAL A 351 7.84 -27.31 -25.66
C VAL A 351 7.91 -25.83 -25.27
N LYS A 352 8.41 -24.95 -26.15
CA LYS A 352 8.43 -23.49 -25.91
C LYS A 352 7.03 -22.93 -25.71
N GLU A 353 6.07 -23.31 -26.55
CA GLU A 353 4.68 -22.86 -26.45
C GLU A 353 4.04 -23.33 -25.13
N ALA A 354 4.29 -24.57 -24.74
CA ALA A 354 3.84 -25.11 -23.45
C ALA A 354 4.48 -24.40 -22.25
N ILE A 355 5.78 -24.05 -22.33
CA ILE A 355 6.46 -23.23 -21.32
C ILE A 355 5.85 -21.83 -21.27
N GLY A 356 5.51 -21.22 -22.42
CA GLY A 356 4.82 -19.94 -22.48
C GLY A 356 3.49 -19.96 -21.72
N THR A 357 2.65 -20.97 -21.98
CA THR A 357 1.38 -21.16 -21.25
C THR A 357 1.59 -21.36 -19.74
N LEU A 358 2.63 -22.12 -19.37
CA LEU A 358 3.01 -22.31 -17.97
C LEU A 358 3.44 -20.97 -17.32
N ASN A 359 4.19 -20.13 -18.03
CA ASN A 359 4.63 -18.83 -17.55
C ASN A 359 3.46 -17.85 -17.38
N ASP A 360 2.46 -17.89 -18.27
CA ASP A 360 1.21 -17.15 -18.09
C ASP A 360 0.51 -17.57 -16.79
N LYS A 361 0.51 -18.87 -16.47
CA LYS A 361 -0.04 -19.37 -15.20
C LYS A 361 0.77 -18.95 -13.98
N ARG A 362 2.11 -18.91 -14.09
CA ARG A 362 2.99 -18.34 -13.04
C ARG A 362 2.61 -16.90 -12.76
N LYS A 363 2.46 -16.09 -13.81
CA LYS A 363 2.04 -14.69 -13.73
C LYS A 363 0.67 -14.55 -13.09
N GLU A 364 -0.31 -15.34 -13.53
CA GLU A 364 -1.67 -15.33 -12.97
C GLU A 364 -1.65 -15.57 -11.45
N ARG A 365 -0.93 -16.60 -10.99
CA ARG A 365 -0.81 -16.90 -9.55
C ARG A 365 -0.08 -15.80 -8.77
N LEU A 366 0.97 -15.23 -9.37
CA LEU A 366 1.72 -14.13 -8.75
C LEU A 366 0.84 -12.89 -8.57
N LEU A 367 0.08 -12.50 -9.60
CA LEU A 367 -0.87 -11.39 -9.52
C LEU A 367 -1.99 -11.68 -8.51
N LEU A 368 -2.52 -12.91 -8.48
CA LEU A 368 -3.52 -13.29 -7.49
C LEU A 368 -2.98 -13.23 -6.06
N LEU A 369 -1.72 -13.60 -5.84
CA LEU A 369 -1.05 -13.47 -4.54
C LEU A 369 -0.87 -12.01 -4.15
N LEU A 370 -0.47 -11.14 -5.07
CA LEU A 370 -0.33 -9.71 -4.83
C LEU A 370 -1.67 -9.08 -4.45
N ASP A 371 -2.73 -9.35 -5.22
CA ASP A 371 -4.08 -8.87 -4.93
C ASP A 371 -4.59 -9.42 -3.58
N TYR A 372 -4.27 -10.67 -3.25
CA TYR A 372 -4.60 -11.27 -1.95
C TYR A 372 -3.86 -10.59 -0.80
N ILE A 373 -2.56 -10.33 -0.95
CA ILE A 373 -1.74 -9.63 0.05
C ILE A 373 -2.24 -8.20 0.26
N GLU A 374 -2.66 -7.52 -0.81
CA GLU A 374 -3.28 -6.19 -0.76
C GLU A 374 -4.61 -6.22 0.00
N ASP A 375 -5.50 -7.17 -0.33
CA ASP A 375 -6.79 -7.37 0.36
C ASP A 375 -6.62 -7.74 1.85
N GLN A 376 -5.63 -8.59 2.18
CA GLN A 376 -5.31 -8.93 3.57
C GLN A 376 -4.64 -7.77 4.32
N GLY A 377 -3.81 -6.97 3.65
CA GLY A 377 -3.25 -5.73 4.20
C GLY A 377 -4.35 -4.73 4.56
N GLU A 378 -5.40 -4.64 3.75
CA GLU A 378 -6.61 -3.87 4.08
C GLU A 378 -7.41 -4.45 5.26
N TYR A 379 -7.31 -5.75 5.53
CA TYR A 379 -7.97 -6.45 6.65
C TYR A 379 -7.19 -6.33 7.96
N TYR A 380 -5.84 -6.36 7.92
CA TYR A 380 -4.97 -6.19 9.10
C TYR A 380 -5.13 -4.78 9.72
N VAL A 381 -5.39 -3.77 8.89
CA VAL A 381 -5.77 -2.39 9.29
C VAL A 381 -7.18 -2.32 9.94
N ARG A 382 -7.86 -3.44 10.20
CA ARG A 382 -9.20 -3.46 10.83
C ARG A 382 -9.26 -4.14 12.21
N LEU A 383 -8.17 -4.76 12.70
CA LEU A 383 -8.18 -5.50 13.98
C LEU A 383 -7.75 -4.62 15.18
N PRO A 384 -8.53 -4.52 16.27
CA PRO A 384 -8.28 -3.59 17.38
C PRO A 384 -7.07 -3.86 18.29
N ASN A 385 -6.39 -5.02 18.17
CA ASN A 385 -5.42 -5.52 19.17
C ASN A 385 -4.07 -6.01 18.59
N ALA A 386 -3.66 -5.60 17.38
CA ALA A 386 -2.36 -5.99 16.86
C ALA A 386 -1.21 -5.29 17.62
N ILE A 387 -0.39 -6.09 18.32
CA ILE A 387 0.70 -5.67 19.20
C ILE A 387 1.86 -5.00 18.42
N GLU A 388 2.38 -3.91 18.97
CA GLU A 388 3.29 -2.88 18.43
C GLU A 388 4.73 -3.30 18.02
N HIS A 389 5.02 -4.55 17.66
CA HIS A 389 6.43 -5.00 17.54
C HIS A 389 6.97 -5.38 16.15
N GLN A 390 6.26 -5.13 15.06
CA GLN A 390 6.88 -5.14 13.73
C GLN A 390 6.37 -3.97 12.89
N SER A 391 7.24 -2.97 12.71
CA SER A 391 7.11 -1.99 11.64
C SER A 391 7.07 -2.74 10.31
N PHE A 392 5.88 -2.82 9.72
CA PHE A 392 5.69 -3.21 8.32
C PHE A 392 6.40 -2.18 7.44
N ASP A 393 7.56 -2.52 6.90
CA ASP A 393 8.25 -1.68 5.93
C ASP A 393 7.62 -1.90 4.53
N TRP A 394 6.52 -1.20 4.28
CA TRP A 394 5.87 -1.16 2.97
C TRP A 394 6.80 -0.65 1.86
N CYS A 395 7.93 0.01 2.17
CA CYS A 395 8.92 0.41 1.17
C CYS A 395 9.65 -0.81 0.56
N SER A 396 9.93 -1.84 1.37
CA SER A 396 10.56 -3.09 0.90
C SER A 396 9.60 -3.94 0.05
N ILE A 397 8.29 -3.85 0.32
CA ILE A 397 7.22 -4.49 -0.46
C ILE A 397 6.94 -3.70 -1.73
N GLY A 398 6.92 -2.37 -1.67
CA GLY A 398 6.78 -1.47 -2.81
C GLY A 398 7.82 -1.73 -3.90
N PHE A 399 9.08 -1.95 -3.52
CA PHE A 399 10.13 -2.35 -4.47
C PHE A 399 9.82 -3.69 -5.17
N LEU A 400 9.25 -4.66 -4.47
CA LEU A 400 8.84 -5.97 -5.04
C LEU A 400 7.58 -5.86 -5.91
N PHE A 401 6.63 -5.02 -5.50
CA PHE A 401 5.45 -4.69 -6.29
C PHE A 401 5.87 -3.97 -7.57
N ASP A 402 6.73 -2.95 -7.49
CA ASP A 402 7.24 -2.22 -8.64
C ASP A 402 8.11 -3.12 -9.53
N PHE A 403 9.01 -3.93 -8.98
CA PHE A 403 9.79 -4.92 -9.73
C PHE A 403 8.91 -5.90 -10.52
N VAL A 404 7.80 -6.37 -9.94
CA VAL A 404 6.87 -7.29 -10.61
C VAL A 404 5.88 -6.56 -11.55
N ARG A 405 5.43 -5.34 -11.23
CA ARG A 405 4.49 -4.56 -12.06
C ARG A 405 5.18 -3.92 -13.26
N LEU A 406 6.40 -3.39 -13.10
CA LEU A 406 7.19 -2.74 -14.15
C LEU A 406 7.49 -3.70 -15.31
N ASP A 407 7.66 -4.99 -15.03
CA ASP A 407 7.89 -6.03 -16.06
C ASP A 407 6.59 -6.45 -16.79
N THR A 408 5.42 -6.06 -16.28
CA THR A 408 4.10 -6.44 -16.84
C THR A 408 3.40 -5.33 -17.61
N THR A 409 3.79 -4.08 -17.40
CA THR A 409 3.33 -2.93 -18.17
C THR A 409 4.54 -2.18 -18.68
N GLY A 410 4.93 -2.45 -19.93
CA GLY A 410 5.74 -1.49 -20.68
C GLY A 410 5.05 -0.14 -20.59
N PHE A 411 5.71 0.83 -19.94
CA PHE A 411 5.19 2.16 -19.73
C PHE A 411 5.06 2.85 -21.11
N SER A 412 3.88 2.77 -21.71
CA SER A 412 3.49 3.68 -22.77
C SER A 412 1.98 3.89 -22.74
N SER A 413 1.62 5.13 -22.44
CA SER A 413 0.29 5.74 -22.48
C SER A 413 -0.70 5.35 -21.38
N ARG A 414 -0.73 6.15 -20.31
CA ARG A 414 -1.82 7.14 -20.09
C ARG A 414 -1.59 7.92 -18.79
N VAL A 415 -1.38 9.22 -18.99
CA VAL A 415 -1.44 10.38 -18.08
C VAL A 415 -0.35 10.47 -17.02
#